data_AF-A0A7S2KES9-F1
#
_entry.id   AF-A0A7S2KES9-F1
#
_cell.length_a   1.000
_cell.length_b   1.000
_cell.length_c   1.000
_cell.angle_alpha   90.00
_cell.angle_beta   90.00
_cell.angle_gamma   90.00
#
_symmetry.space_group_name_H-M   'P 1'
#
loop_
_entity.id
_entity.type
_entity.pdbx_description
1 polymer ?
#
loop_
_entity_poly.entity_id
_entity_poly.type
_entity_poly.pdbx_seq_one_letter_code
_entity_poly.pdbx_strand_id
1 'polypeptide(L)'
;GASPLAGRPVAAVEAAALAARSADAPAVSPRALPQQAEEKPPGDGDVARSSKHSAQQDIARDAARDLQDLARTAAIGVAQRIGPKVAKGRAIRDVLVTRAEGFPTKVKGFLLGELTGAISDFLRAAEAEEATAVLDFDREVAAAFPTLSVVLAGLASPALLDLSAVAFALQLFAAVLPMLVICTWALWKDRASTCSIPTMLLWLRANFALALLLAFAGTAALIRIQQGRRALADRAERAEHARSRAGGLRGQPFSGDLREVVSCQVALLQEAVLIEDSVKESLWFHAIGAGTAIWLTMGAWTNSLVLGWALVPGTVAFRASAAAVAEGQYCGAWATVLTARVSCYLGAILLLVNVMIVAKWACTLFFRSKWFADAVVGAARKADEGRLGFPLSEFFVNAFLLRGSADTLQAKLGV
;
A
#
# COMPACT_ATOMS: atom_id res chain seq x y z
N GLY A 1 35.11 -33.15 19.39
CA GLY A 1 35.27 -31.74 18.96
C GLY A 1 33.90 -31.21 18.62
N ALA A 2 33.40 -30.29 19.44
CA ALA A 2 32.01 -29.85 19.44
C ALA A 2 31.73 -28.81 18.35
N SER A 3 30.61 -28.99 17.64
CA SER A 3 29.88 -27.94 16.92
C SER A 3 28.64 -27.58 17.72
N PRO A 4 28.30 -26.29 17.81
CA PRO A 4 26.90 -25.88 17.68
C PRO A 4 26.80 -24.58 16.83
N LEU A 5 25.76 -24.31 16.05
CA LEU A 5 24.41 -23.98 16.51
C LEU A 5 23.43 -24.10 15.33
N ALA A 6 22.46 -24.99 15.48
CA ALA A 6 21.24 -25.03 14.70
C ALA A 6 20.17 -24.19 15.43
N GLY A 7 19.69 -23.12 14.79
CA GLY A 7 18.53 -22.34 15.25
C GLY A 7 17.30 -22.70 14.41
N ARG A 8 16.28 -23.30 15.05
CA ARG A 8 14.99 -23.68 14.44
C ARG A 8 14.03 -22.48 14.41
N PRO A 9 13.24 -22.27 13.34
CA PRO A 9 12.05 -21.42 13.41
C PRO A 9 10.81 -22.28 13.70
N VAL A 10 10.43 -22.39 14.98
CA VAL A 10 9.22 -23.14 15.42
C VAL A 10 7.95 -22.27 15.44
N ALA A 11 8.06 -20.94 15.34
CA ALA A 11 6.91 -20.05 15.52
C ALA A 11 5.91 -20.00 14.34
N ALA A 12 6.29 -20.45 13.13
CA ALA A 12 5.42 -20.36 11.95
C ALA A 12 4.46 -21.55 11.78
N VAL A 13 4.76 -22.70 12.41
CA VAL A 13 3.94 -23.93 12.28
C VAL A 13 2.81 -23.96 13.33
N GLU A 14 2.98 -23.31 14.47
CA GLU A 14 1.99 -23.27 15.54
C GLU A 14 0.76 -22.40 15.22
N ALA A 15 0.95 -21.33 14.42
CA ALA A 15 -0.16 -20.47 13.98
C ALA A 15 -1.08 -21.15 12.96
N ALA A 16 -0.57 -22.11 12.18
CA ALA A 16 -1.38 -22.89 11.24
C ALA A 16 -2.14 -24.05 11.93
N ALA A 17 -1.64 -24.56 13.05
CA ALA A 17 -2.26 -25.67 13.79
C ALA A 17 -3.48 -25.22 14.63
N LEU A 18 -3.55 -23.96 15.06
CA LEU A 18 -4.71 -23.44 15.81
C LEU A 18 -5.95 -23.20 14.93
N ALA A 19 -5.77 -22.97 13.63
CA ALA A 19 -6.90 -22.79 12.70
C ALA A 19 -7.59 -24.12 12.32
N ALA A 20 -6.94 -25.27 12.55
CA ALA A 20 -7.47 -26.58 12.20
C ALA A 20 -8.27 -27.27 13.34
N ARG A 21 -8.21 -26.75 14.58
CA ARG A 21 -8.87 -27.36 15.75
C ARG A 21 -10.29 -26.89 16.03
N SER A 22 -10.86 -26.00 15.22
CA SER A 22 -12.24 -25.51 15.40
C SER A 22 -13.29 -26.25 14.55
N ALA A 23 -12.96 -27.40 13.97
CA ALA A 23 -13.83 -28.09 13.00
C ALA A 23 -14.45 -29.42 13.48
N ASP A 24 -14.17 -29.89 14.70
CA ASP A 24 -14.70 -31.16 15.22
C ASP A 24 -15.54 -30.96 16.49
N ALA A 25 -16.86 -30.87 16.32
CA ALA A 25 -17.85 -31.19 17.35
C ALA A 25 -19.00 -31.99 16.69
N PRO A 26 -19.43 -33.12 17.26
CA PRO A 26 -20.33 -34.06 16.59
C PRO A 26 -21.80 -33.63 16.64
N ALA A 27 -22.50 -33.84 15.53
CA ALA A 27 -23.93 -33.64 15.40
C ALA A 27 -24.72 -34.76 16.13
N VAL A 28 -25.44 -34.39 17.18
CA VAL A 28 -26.47 -35.21 17.83
C VAL A 28 -27.82 -34.85 17.21
N SER A 29 -28.53 -35.86 16.72
CA SER A 29 -29.90 -35.76 16.17
C SER A 29 -30.94 -35.60 17.27
N PRO A 30 -32.04 -34.87 17.02
CA PRO A 30 -33.27 -35.18 17.74
C PRO A 30 -34.53 -35.30 16.87
N ARG A 31 -35.35 -36.23 17.34
CA ARG A 31 -36.68 -36.66 16.92
C ARG A 31 -37.75 -35.66 17.42
N ALA A 32 -38.91 -35.65 16.76
CA ALA A 32 -39.98 -34.66 16.86
C ALA A 32 -40.80 -34.60 18.17
N LEU A 33 -41.18 -33.35 18.54
CA LEU A 33 -42.43 -32.77 19.15
C LEU A 33 -43.01 -33.36 20.46
N PRO A 34 -43.70 -32.56 21.34
CA PRO A 34 -44.64 -31.47 21.00
C PRO A 34 -44.57 -30.16 21.84
N GLN A 35 -45.43 -29.21 21.41
CA GLN A 35 -45.69 -27.83 21.86
C GLN A 35 -45.81 -27.59 23.39
N GLN A 36 -45.31 -26.43 23.86
CA GLN A 36 -46.05 -25.48 24.71
C GLN A 36 -45.30 -24.13 24.91
N ALA A 37 -46.09 -23.05 24.90
CA ALA A 37 -45.97 -21.74 25.56
C ALA A 37 -44.67 -20.90 25.51
N GLU A 38 -44.73 -19.85 24.69
CA GLU A 38 -44.54 -18.41 25.03
C GLU A 38 -43.68 -18.03 26.24
N GLU A 39 -42.45 -17.55 26.00
CA GLU A 39 -41.86 -16.39 26.70
C GLU A 39 -40.69 -15.80 25.89
N LYS A 40 -40.70 -14.49 25.68
CA LYS A 40 -39.75 -13.74 24.83
C LYS A 40 -38.80 -12.93 25.70
N PRO A 41 -37.48 -13.21 25.73
CA PRO A 41 -36.50 -12.30 26.31
C PRO A 41 -35.82 -11.44 25.23
N PRO A 42 -35.31 -10.25 25.61
CA PRO A 42 -34.78 -9.27 24.67
C PRO A 42 -33.38 -9.67 24.19
N GLY A 43 -33.13 -9.35 22.92
CA GLY A 43 -31.83 -9.55 22.30
C GLY A 43 -30.80 -8.56 22.80
N ASP A 44 -29.58 -9.05 22.95
CA ASP A 44 -28.39 -8.23 23.09
C ASP A 44 -27.19 -9.01 22.54
N GLY A 45 -26.31 -8.34 21.78
CA GLY A 45 -24.91 -8.77 21.68
C GLY A 45 -24.23 -8.99 20.32
N ASP A 46 -24.74 -8.51 19.19
CA ASP A 46 -23.95 -8.43 17.94
C ASP A 46 -23.09 -7.14 17.93
N VAL A 47 -22.05 -7.07 18.76
CA VAL A 47 -21.17 -5.88 18.86
C VAL A 47 -19.67 -6.19 18.63
N ALA A 48 -19.24 -7.45 18.65
CA ALA A 48 -17.80 -7.76 18.69
C ALA A 48 -17.05 -7.67 17.34
N ARG A 49 -17.73 -7.59 16.18
CA ARG A 49 -17.06 -7.62 14.86
C ARG A 49 -16.83 -6.27 14.18
N SER A 50 -17.42 -5.19 14.69
CA SER A 50 -17.24 -3.81 14.18
C SER A 50 -15.99 -3.10 14.76
N SER A 51 -15.41 -3.61 15.85
CA SER A 51 -14.38 -2.92 16.64
C SER A 51 -12.97 -2.90 16.01
N LYS A 52 -12.63 -3.80 15.08
CA LYS A 52 -11.28 -3.81 14.47
C LYS A 52 -11.11 -2.84 13.30
N HIS A 53 -12.20 -2.49 12.61
CA HIS A 53 -12.14 -1.51 11.53
C HIS A 53 -12.16 -0.07 12.06
N SER A 54 -12.80 0.17 13.22
CA SER A 54 -12.73 1.46 13.91
C SER A 54 -11.31 1.74 14.41
N ALA A 55 -10.63 0.77 15.02
CA ALA A 55 -9.28 0.97 15.57
C ALA A 55 -8.25 1.47 14.54
N GLN A 56 -8.30 0.99 13.28
CA GLN A 56 -7.37 1.43 12.23
C GLN A 56 -7.71 2.83 11.67
N GLN A 57 -9.00 3.16 11.65
CA GLN A 57 -9.48 4.47 11.23
C GLN A 57 -9.28 5.53 12.34
N ASP A 58 -9.31 5.09 13.59
CA ASP A 58 -9.02 5.89 14.78
C ASP A 58 -7.52 6.18 14.85
N ILE A 59 -6.61 5.23 14.55
CA ILE A 59 -5.16 5.51 14.46
C ILE A 59 -4.82 6.54 13.36
N ALA A 60 -5.46 6.45 12.19
CA ALA A 60 -5.25 7.42 11.11
C ALA A 60 -5.83 8.81 11.43
N ARG A 61 -6.95 8.85 12.18
CA ARG A 61 -7.53 10.09 12.69
C ARG A 61 -6.69 10.68 13.81
N ASP A 62 -6.17 9.85 14.71
CA ASP A 62 -5.31 10.27 15.82
C ASP A 62 -3.98 10.79 15.29
N ALA A 63 -3.38 10.16 14.27
CA ALA A 63 -2.18 10.70 13.60
C ALA A 63 -2.44 12.03 12.87
N ALA A 64 -3.61 12.19 12.24
CA ALA A 64 -4.00 13.46 11.62
C ALA A 64 -4.29 14.54 12.68
N ARG A 65 -4.84 14.14 13.83
CA ARG A 65 -5.17 15.00 14.98
C ARG A 65 -3.91 15.42 15.72
N ASP A 66 -2.94 14.53 15.90
CA ASP A 66 -1.63 14.83 16.47
C ASP A 66 -0.85 15.79 15.57
N LEU A 67 -0.92 15.64 14.25
CA LEU A 67 -0.32 16.60 13.31
C LEU A 67 -1.01 17.96 13.38
N GLN A 68 -2.34 17.97 13.50
CA GLN A 68 -3.12 19.19 13.65
C GLN A 68 -2.86 19.88 15.00
N ASP A 69 -2.70 19.11 16.08
CA ASP A 69 -2.38 19.60 17.41
C ASP A 69 -0.91 20.05 17.51
N LEU A 70 0.03 19.41 16.78
CA LEU A 70 1.40 19.90 16.65
C LEU A 70 1.44 21.23 15.89
N ALA A 71 0.72 21.32 14.76
CA ALA A 71 0.61 22.55 13.99
C ALA A 71 -0.06 23.67 14.80
N ARG A 72 -1.09 23.33 15.58
CA ARG A 72 -1.79 24.26 16.46
C ARG A 72 -0.94 24.69 17.65
N THR A 73 -0.19 23.79 18.27
CA THR A 73 0.69 24.10 19.41
C THR A 73 1.89 24.92 18.96
N ALA A 74 2.43 24.65 17.76
CA ALA A 74 3.45 25.48 17.12
C ALA A 74 2.90 26.87 16.79
N ALA A 75 1.71 26.96 16.17
CA ALA A 75 1.06 28.24 15.87
C ALA A 75 0.71 29.06 17.12
N ILE A 76 0.26 28.41 18.21
CA ILE A 76 0.00 29.06 19.50
C ILE A 76 1.30 29.50 20.16
N GLY A 77 2.36 28.69 20.12
CA GLY A 77 3.68 29.04 20.66
C GLY A 77 4.30 30.24 19.95
N VAL A 78 4.12 30.33 18.63
CA VAL A 78 4.51 31.48 17.81
C VAL A 78 3.63 32.70 18.13
N ALA A 79 2.31 32.54 18.18
CA ALA A 79 1.37 33.63 18.47
C ALA A 79 1.52 34.22 19.88
N GLN A 80 1.83 33.40 20.88
CA GLN A 80 2.05 33.84 22.26
C GLN A 80 3.40 34.55 22.45
N ARG A 81 4.42 34.22 21.65
CA ARG A 81 5.74 34.87 21.71
C ARG A 81 5.82 36.16 20.89
N ILE A 82 4.91 36.35 19.93
CA ILE A 82 4.75 37.60 19.16
C ILE A 82 3.87 38.63 19.91
N GLY A 83 3.19 38.24 20.99
CA GLY A 83 2.34 39.13 21.80
C GLY A 83 3.07 39.70 23.01
N PRO A 84 3.70 40.89 22.88
CA PRO A 84 2.91 42.12 23.05
C PRO A 84 3.01 43.13 21.91
N LYS A 85 3.64 42.82 20.76
CA LYS A 85 3.77 43.80 19.66
C LYS A 85 2.75 43.69 18.53
N VAL A 86 1.79 42.77 18.57
CA VAL A 86 0.78 42.67 17.50
C VAL A 86 -0.64 42.49 18.06
N ALA A 87 -1.35 43.61 18.24
CA ALA A 87 -2.79 43.66 18.55
C ALA A 87 -3.71 43.06 17.44
N LYS A 88 -3.15 42.45 16.38
CA LYS A 88 -3.87 41.79 15.27
C LYS A 88 -4.06 40.27 15.44
N GLY A 89 -3.60 39.65 16.54
CA GLY A 89 -3.62 38.20 16.73
C GLY A 89 -5.00 37.52 16.76
N ARG A 90 -6.08 38.25 17.09
CA ARG A 90 -7.45 37.70 17.09
C ARG A 90 -7.98 37.39 15.68
N ALA A 91 -7.69 38.25 14.70
CA ALA A 91 -8.12 38.04 13.31
C ALA A 91 -7.44 36.83 12.65
N ILE A 92 -6.19 36.56 13.02
CA ILE A 92 -5.41 35.43 12.49
C ILE A 92 -5.95 34.10 13.02
N ARG A 93 -6.33 34.06 14.30
CA ARG A 93 -6.96 32.88 14.93
C ARG A 93 -8.30 32.54 14.27
N ASP A 94 -9.15 33.54 14.00
CA ASP A 94 -10.48 33.30 13.42
C ASP A 94 -10.38 32.83 11.96
N VAL A 95 -9.38 33.30 11.19
CA VAL A 95 -9.11 32.81 9.83
C VAL A 95 -8.61 31.36 9.83
N LEU A 96 -7.74 30.99 10.78
CA LEU A 96 -7.23 29.62 10.93
C LEU A 96 -8.34 28.63 11.32
N VAL A 97 -9.23 29.01 12.22
CA VAL A 97 -10.35 28.15 12.66
C VAL A 97 -11.40 28.00 11.56
N THR A 98 -11.75 29.09 10.86
CA THR A 98 -12.76 29.07 9.79
C THR A 98 -12.29 28.29 8.55
N ARG A 99 -10.98 28.17 8.32
CA ARG A 99 -10.41 27.37 7.22
C ARG A 99 -10.25 25.89 7.54
N ALA A 100 -10.19 25.50 8.81
CA ALA A 100 -10.06 24.11 9.23
C ALA A 100 -11.34 23.28 9.00
N GLU A 101 -12.51 23.91 8.88
CA GLU A 101 -13.80 23.21 8.78
C GLU A 101 -14.22 22.81 7.33
N GLY A 102 -13.46 23.21 6.30
CA GLY A 102 -13.82 23.02 4.87
C GLY A 102 -13.15 21.83 4.14
N PHE A 103 -12.72 20.80 4.86
CA PHE A 103 -11.64 19.90 4.45
C PHE A 103 -11.88 18.86 3.32
N PRO A 104 -13.09 18.36 2.99
CA PRO A 104 -13.16 17.20 2.07
C PRO A 104 -13.01 17.50 0.57
N THR A 105 -13.33 18.71 0.09
CA THR A 105 -13.57 18.93 -1.36
C THR A 105 -12.54 19.81 -2.09
N LYS A 106 -11.53 20.34 -1.39
CA LYS A 106 -10.53 21.28 -1.96
C LYS A 106 -9.06 20.83 -1.82
N VAL A 107 -8.81 19.55 -1.58
CA VAL A 107 -7.50 19.02 -1.14
C VAL A 107 -6.32 19.37 -2.05
N LYS A 108 -6.49 19.48 -3.38
CA LYS A 108 -5.37 19.77 -4.31
C LYS A 108 -4.97 21.25 -4.37
N GLY A 109 -5.95 22.15 -4.38
CA GLY A 109 -5.71 23.60 -4.28
C GLY A 109 -5.35 24.03 -2.85
N PHE A 110 -5.83 23.28 -1.86
CA PHE A 110 -5.48 23.43 -0.46
C PHE A 110 -4.05 22.96 -0.19
N LEU A 111 -3.60 21.79 -0.63
CA LEU A 111 -2.21 21.36 -0.43
C LEU A 111 -1.20 22.31 -1.07
N LEU A 112 -1.46 22.80 -2.28
CA LEU A 112 -0.60 23.79 -2.92
C LEU A 112 -0.70 25.16 -2.24
N GLY A 113 -1.92 25.60 -1.88
CA GLY A 113 -2.13 26.87 -1.19
C GLY A 113 -1.58 26.90 0.24
N GLU A 114 -1.63 25.78 0.95
CA GLU A 114 -1.10 25.60 2.31
C GLU A 114 0.40 25.33 2.29
N LEU A 115 0.95 24.60 1.31
CA LEU A 115 2.40 24.46 1.20
C LEU A 115 3.02 25.82 0.83
N THR A 116 2.44 26.52 -0.15
CA THR A 116 2.90 27.87 -0.53
C THR A 116 2.61 28.89 0.57
N GLY A 117 1.51 28.73 1.30
CA GLY A 117 1.13 29.58 2.44
C GLY A 117 2.04 29.37 3.64
N ALA A 118 2.31 28.12 4.03
CA ALA A 118 3.23 27.77 5.11
C ALA A 118 4.67 28.18 4.79
N ILE A 119 5.11 28.03 3.53
CA ILE A 119 6.42 28.53 3.08
C ILE A 119 6.45 30.08 3.12
N SER A 120 5.39 30.75 2.67
CA SER A 120 5.30 32.22 2.69
C SER A 120 5.22 32.81 4.10
N ASP A 121 4.49 32.16 5.00
CA ASP A 121 4.36 32.57 6.40
C ASP A 121 5.65 32.26 7.19
N PHE A 122 6.35 31.17 6.84
CA PHE A 122 7.70 30.89 7.34
C PHE A 122 8.72 31.96 6.90
N LEU A 123 8.73 32.32 5.61
CA LEU A 123 9.59 33.37 5.07
C LEU A 123 9.29 34.75 5.67
N ARG A 124 8.01 35.07 5.90
CA ARG A 124 7.59 36.33 6.53
C ARG A 124 7.89 36.41 8.02
N ALA A 125 7.90 35.28 8.72
CA ALA A 125 8.28 35.23 10.13
C ALA A 125 9.80 35.36 10.34
N ALA A 126 10.59 35.04 9.31
CA ALA A 126 12.05 35.05 9.34
C ALA A 126 12.69 36.43 9.02
N GLU A 127 11.91 37.43 8.58
CA GLU A 127 12.44 38.72 8.14
C GLU A 127 12.37 39.82 9.21
N ALA A 128 13.49 40.03 9.92
CA ALA A 128 13.99 41.37 10.27
C ALA A 128 15.43 41.33 10.84
N GLU A 129 15.79 40.31 11.63
CA GLU A 129 17.16 40.09 12.14
C GLU A 129 17.72 38.71 11.76
N GLU A 130 16.88 37.75 11.34
CA GLU A 130 17.32 36.44 10.83
C GLU A 130 17.54 36.45 9.32
N ALA A 131 17.20 37.49 8.56
CA ALA A 131 17.30 37.52 7.10
C ALA A 131 18.75 37.33 6.57
N THR A 132 19.78 37.79 7.29
CA THR A 132 21.19 37.54 6.94
C THR A 132 21.64 36.13 7.31
N ALA A 133 21.19 35.60 8.45
CA ALA A 133 21.40 34.20 8.82
C ALA A 133 20.63 33.25 7.89
N VAL A 134 19.46 33.67 7.39
CA VAL A 134 18.60 32.99 6.43
C VAL A 134 19.17 33.08 5.03
N LEU A 135 19.92 34.12 4.66
CA LEU A 135 20.65 34.22 3.38
C LEU A 135 21.90 33.32 3.35
N ASP A 136 22.65 33.24 4.46
CA ASP A 136 23.74 32.25 4.60
C ASP A 136 23.19 30.83 4.78
N PHE A 137 22.06 30.69 5.47
CA PHE A 137 21.25 29.48 5.46
C PHE A 137 20.90 29.18 4.01
N ASP A 138 20.30 30.06 3.22
CA ASP A 138 19.89 29.82 1.82
C ASP A 138 21.05 29.36 0.92
N ARG A 139 22.29 29.81 1.16
CA ARG A 139 23.46 29.28 0.44
C ARG A 139 23.87 27.87 0.88
N GLU A 140 23.90 27.60 2.18
CA GLU A 140 24.24 26.27 2.71
C GLU A 140 23.08 25.26 2.57
N VAL A 141 21.85 25.76 2.59
CA VAL A 141 20.57 25.09 2.44
C VAL A 141 20.29 24.84 0.98
N ALA A 142 20.50 25.78 0.06
CA ALA A 142 20.42 25.46 -1.36
C ALA A 142 21.45 24.40 -1.77
N ALA A 143 22.59 24.31 -1.05
CA ALA A 143 23.56 23.24 -1.24
C ALA A 143 23.14 21.89 -0.59
N ALA A 144 22.37 21.91 0.51
CA ALA A 144 22.03 20.71 1.29
C ALA A 144 20.57 20.24 1.14
N PHE A 145 19.67 21.09 0.64
CA PHE A 145 18.24 20.80 0.56
C PHE A 145 17.99 20.02 -0.72
N PRO A 146 17.30 18.87 -0.61
CA PRO A 146 16.86 18.18 -1.79
C PRO A 146 15.91 19.07 -2.58
N THR A 147 15.89 18.85 -3.89
CA THR A 147 14.93 19.50 -4.77
C THR A 147 13.51 19.32 -4.21
N LEU A 148 12.67 20.36 -4.33
CA LEU A 148 11.29 20.36 -3.81
C LEU A 148 10.49 19.12 -4.29
N SER A 149 10.85 18.57 -5.45
CA SER A 149 10.31 17.35 -6.02
C SER A 149 10.54 16.13 -5.13
N VAL A 150 11.75 16.00 -4.57
CA VAL A 150 12.12 14.92 -3.64
C VAL A 150 11.42 15.08 -2.30
N VAL A 151 11.25 16.31 -1.80
CA VAL A 151 10.48 16.57 -0.56
C VAL A 151 9.03 16.12 -0.72
N LEU A 152 8.38 16.54 -1.82
CA LEU A 152 6.99 16.15 -2.11
C LEU A 152 6.84 14.64 -2.35
N ALA A 153 7.81 14.02 -3.03
CA ALA A 153 7.84 12.57 -3.20
C ALA A 153 8.00 11.85 -1.86
N GLY A 154 8.87 12.34 -0.98
CA GLY A 154 9.07 11.81 0.37
C GLY A 154 7.82 11.92 1.24
N LEU A 155 7.08 13.03 1.15
CA LEU A 155 5.82 13.20 1.88
C LEU A 155 4.74 12.23 1.42
N ALA A 156 4.71 11.90 0.12
CA ALA A 156 3.75 10.94 -0.44
C ALA A 156 4.17 9.47 -0.22
N SER A 157 5.47 9.22 0.02
CA SER A 157 6.03 7.86 0.04
C SER A 157 5.40 6.94 1.10
N PRO A 158 5.20 7.34 2.37
CA PRO A 158 4.55 6.49 3.37
C PRO A 158 3.13 6.08 2.97
N ALA A 159 2.34 7.01 2.45
CA ALA A 159 0.96 6.73 2.00
C ALA A 159 0.94 5.76 0.82
N LEU A 160 1.90 5.89 -0.11
CA LEU A 160 2.01 5.01 -1.27
C LEU A 160 2.52 3.61 -0.88
N LEU A 161 3.43 3.53 0.09
CA LEU A 161 3.87 2.27 0.69
C LEU A 161 2.70 1.56 1.38
N ASP A 162 1.90 2.27 2.16
CA ASP A 162 0.73 1.70 2.82
C ASP A 162 -0.33 1.24 1.84
N LEU A 163 -0.65 2.06 0.84
CA LEU A 163 -1.56 1.67 -0.23
C LEU A 163 -1.05 0.42 -0.96
N SER A 164 0.26 0.33 -1.21
CA SER A 164 0.85 -0.85 -1.85
C SER A 164 0.80 -2.09 -0.95
N ALA A 165 1.03 -1.94 0.35
CA ALA A 165 0.95 -3.02 1.32
C ALA A 165 -0.49 -3.57 1.40
N VAL A 166 -1.48 -2.69 1.47
CA VAL A 166 -2.90 -3.07 1.47
C VAL A 166 -3.26 -3.78 0.17
N ALA A 167 -2.83 -3.26 -0.98
CA ALA A 167 -3.09 -3.89 -2.28
C ALA A 167 -2.49 -5.30 -2.37
N PHE A 168 -1.22 -5.49 -1.96
CA PHE A 168 -0.58 -6.81 -1.95
C PHE A 168 -1.19 -7.77 -0.93
N ALA A 169 -1.54 -7.28 0.25
CA ALA A 169 -2.23 -8.09 1.25
C ALA A 169 -3.61 -8.53 0.75
N LEU A 170 -4.39 -7.61 0.19
CA LEU A 170 -5.69 -7.91 -0.39
C LEU A 170 -5.56 -8.95 -1.52
N GLN A 171 -4.61 -8.77 -2.44
CA GLN A 171 -4.36 -9.74 -3.52
C GLN A 171 -3.95 -11.11 -2.96
N LEU A 172 -3.06 -11.16 -1.98
CA LEU A 172 -2.58 -12.40 -1.38
C LEU A 172 -3.71 -13.16 -0.67
N PHE A 173 -4.44 -12.49 0.22
CA PHE A 173 -5.45 -13.12 1.07
C PHE A 173 -6.80 -13.34 0.37
N ALA A 174 -7.22 -12.42 -0.50
CA ALA A 174 -8.51 -12.53 -1.18
C ALA A 174 -8.43 -13.33 -2.48
N ALA A 175 -7.28 -13.37 -3.16
CA ALA A 175 -7.13 -14.02 -4.47
C ALA A 175 -6.26 -15.28 -4.39
N VAL A 176 -4.99 -15.09 -4.03
CA VAL A 176 -3.94 -16.08 -4.28
C VAL A 176 -4.06 -17.27 -3.32
N LEU A 177 -4.23 -17.01 -2.02
CA LEU A 177 -4.34 -18.08 -1.01
C LEU A 177 -5.60 -18.94 -1.20
N PRO A 178 -6.81 -18.37 -1.39
CA PRO A 178 -7.99 -19.18 -1.70
C PRO A 178 -7.78 -20.03 -2.95
N MET A 179 -7.20 -19.46 -4.02
CA MET A 179 -6.90 -20.21 -5.23
C MET A 179 -5.91 -21.36 -4.98
N LEU A 180 -4.86 -21.11 -4.20
CA LEU A 180 -3.88 -22.14 -3.86
C LEU A 180 -4.52 -23.30 -3.09
N VAL A 181 -5.39 -23.00 -2.12
CA VAL A 181 -6.12 -24.01 -1.33
C VAL A 181 -7.03 -24.85 -2.22
N ILE A 182 -7.87 -24.23 -3.06
CA ILE A 182 -8.78 -24.98 -3.93
C ILE A 182 -8.05 -25.77 -5.01
N CYS A 183 -6.96 -25.25 -5.58
CA CYS A 183 -6.12 -25.97 -6.54
C CYS A 183 -5.44 -27.18 -5.90
N THR A 184 -4.92 -27.03 -4.67
CA THR A 184 -4.30 -28.14 -3.93
C THR A 184 -5.32 -29.24 -3.67
N TRP A 185 -6.52 -28.86 -3.23
CA TRP A 185 -7.64 -29.77 -3.01
C TRP A 185 -8.05 -30.51 -4.28
N ALA A 186 -8.19 -29.81 -5.42
CA ALA A 186 -8.53 -30.41 -6.70
C ALA A 186 -7.44 -31.38 -7.19
N LEU A 187 -6.16 -31.01 -7.09
CA LEU A 187 -5.03 -31.88 -7.44
C LEU A 187 -5.02 -33.17 -6.62
N TRP A 188 -5.35 -33.08 -5.33
CA TRP A 188 -5.44 -34.25 -4.45
C TRP A 188 -6.63 -35.13 -4.80
N LYS A 189 -7.81 -34.54 -5.02
CA LYS A 189 -9.05 -35.29 -5.24
C LYS A 189 -9.11 -35.96 -6.61
N ASP A 190 -8.62 -35.29 -7.65
CA ASP A 190 -8.74 -35.73 -9.05
C ASP A 190 -7.47 -36.40 -9.59
N ARG A 191 -6.54 -36.85 -8.73
CA ARG A 191 -5.22 -37.38 -9.15
C ARG A 191 -5.27 -38.53 -10.16
N ALA A 192 -6.35 -39.31 -10.16
CA ALA A 192 -6.54 -40.50 -10.99
C ALA A 192 -7.75 -40.38 -11.94
N SER A 193 -8.42 -39.24 -11.96
CA SER A 193 -9.62 -39.04 -12.77
C SER A 193 -9.24 -38.74 -14.21
N THR A 194 -9.84 -39.44 -15.17
CA THR A 194 -9.79 -39.08 -16.58
C THR A 194 -10.79 -37.96 -16.87
N CYS A 195 -10.44 -37.04 -17.76
CA CYS A 195 -11.33 -35.97 -18.19
C CYS A 195 -11.19 -35.73 -19.69
N SER A 196 -12.33 -35.70 -20.39
CA SER A 196 -12.45 -35.40 -21.81
C SER A 196 -12.16 -33.93 -22.16
N ILE A 197 -12.26 -33.02 -21.19
CA ILE A 197 -12.05 -31.58 -21.42
C ILE A 197 -10.57 -31.33 -21.75
N PRO A 198 -10.26 -30.82 -22.95
CA PRO A 198 -8.88 -30.63 -23.37
C PRO A 198 -8.19 -29.61 -22.46
N THR A 199 -6.92 -29.88 -22.14
CA THR A 199 -6.05 -29.00 -21.35
C THR A 199 -6.45 -28.71 -19.90
N MET A 200 -7.53 -29.29 -19.38
CA MET A 200 -8.02 -29.01 -18.01
C MET A 200 -6.99 -29.34 -16.92
N LEU A 201 -6.30 -30.48 -17.04
CA LEU A 201 -5.25 -30.88 -16.10
C LEU A 201 -4.00 -29.99 -16.21
N LEU A 202 -3.67 -29.54 -17.44
CA LEU A 202 -2.57 -28.61 -17.67
C LEU A 202 -2.89 -27.25 -17.04
N TRP A 203 -4.12 -26.76 -17.23
CA TRP A 203 -4.64 -25.55 -16.61
C TRP A 203 -4.55 -25.61 -15.08
N LEU A 204 -4.97 -26.72 -14.46
CA LEU A 204 -4.93 -26.88 -13.00
C LEU A 204 -3.49 -26.81 -12.47
N ARG A 205 -2.55 -27.50 -13.11
CA ARG A 205 -1.13 -27.49 -12.73
C ARG A 205 -0.51 -26.12 -12.92
N ALA A 206 -0.81 -25.43 -14.03
CA ALA A 206 -0.33 -24.08 -14.29
C ALA A 206 -0.85 -23.08 -13.27
N ASN A 207 -2.14 -23.13 -12.93
CA ASN A 207 -2.73 -22.26 -11.92
C ASN A 207 -2.18 -22.53 -10.52
N PHE A 208 -1.99 -23.79 -10.15
CA PHE A 208 -1.36 -24.16 -8.89
C PHE A 208 0.07 -23.61 -8.79
N ALA A 209 0.90 -23.83 -9.82
CA ALA A 209 2.28 -23.34 -9.84
C ALA A 209 2.35 -21.80 -9.78
N LEU A 210 1.48 -21.12 -10.53
CA LEU A 210 1.40 -19.66 -10.54
C LEU A 210 0.92 -19.10 -9.19
N ALA A 211 -0.10 -19.72 -8.57
CA ALA A 211 -0.59 -19.33 -7.26
C ALA A 211 0.50 -19.52 -6.18
N LEU A 212 1.27 -20.61 -6.24
CA LEU A 212 2.37 -20.85 -5.31
C LEU A 212 3.47 -19.78 -5.45
N LEU A 213 3.87 -19.47 -6.70
CA LEU A 213 4.87 -18.44 -6.99
C LEU A 213 4.41 -17.06 -6.49
N LEU A 214 3.16 -16.68 -6.80
CA LEU A 214 2.58 -15.41 -6.36
C LEU A 214 2.41 -15.34 -4.83
N ALA A 215 2.06 -16.45 -4.17
CA ALA A 215 1.94 -16.49 -2.72
C ALA A 215 3.29 -16.22 -2.06
N PHE A 216 4.35 -16.86 -2.56
CA PHE A 216 5.70 -16.65 -2.07
C PHE A 216 6.20 -15.22 -2.34
N ALA A 217 6.03 -14.72 -3.56
CA ALA A 217 6.45 -13.37 -3.93
C ALA A 217 5.68 -12.29 -3.14
N GLY A 218 4.36 -12.45 -2.99
CA GLY A 218 3.51 -11.56 -2.20
C GLY A 218 3.92 -11.52 -0.72
N THR A 219 4.19 -12.69 -0.13
CA THR A 219 4.65 -12.78 1.26
C THR A 219 6.01 -12.10 1.45
N ALA A 220 6.96 -12.36 0.54
CA ALA A 220 8.29 -11.74 0.59
C ALA A 220 8.22 -10.20 0.42
N ALA A 221 7.38 -9.71 -0.48
CA ALA A 221 7.16 -8.27 -0.67
C ALA A 221 6.55 -7.62 0.58
N LEU A 222 5.54 -8.25 1.19
CA LEU A 222 4.93 -7.76 2.44
C LEU A 222 5.95 -7.69 3.58
N ILE A 223 6.78 -8.72 3.75
CA ILE A 223 7.84 -8.73 4.78
C ILE A 223 8.81 -7.57 4.55
N ARG A 224 9.23 -7.32 3.29
CA ARG A 224 10.13 -6.19 2.98
C ARG A 224 9.50 -4.84 3.26
N ILE A 225 8.23 -4.64 2.91
CA ILE A 225 7.52 -3.39 3.23
C ILE A 225 7.43 -3.19 4.74
N GLN A 226 7.13 -4.24 5.51
CA GLN A 226 7.08 -4.17 6.97
C GLN A 226 8.45 -3.86 7.60
N GLN A 227 9.53 -4.44 7.06
CA GLN A 227 10.89 -4.12 7.49
C GLN A 227 11.25 -2.66 7.19
N GLY A 228 10.89 -2.16 5.99
CA GLY A 228 11.08 -0.75 5.63
C GLY A 228 10.32 0.20 6.54
N ARG A 229 9.07 -0.14 6.89
CA ARG A 229 8.26 0.64 7.83
C ARG A 229 8.86 0.69 9.24
N ARG A 230 9.36 -0.44 9.74
CA ARG A 230 10.04 -0.49 11.06
C ARG A 230 11.31 0.36 11.05
N ALA A 231 12.11 0.27 9.98
CA ALA A 231 13.31 1.09 9.86
C ALA A 231 13.01 2.60 9.86
N LEU A 232 11.93 3.02 9.17
CA LEU A 232 11.46 4.40 9.19
C LEU A 232 10.96 4.83 10.56
N ALA A 233 10.18 3.98 11.23
CA ALA A 233 9.67 4.27 12.58
C ALA A 233 10.80 4.41 13.60
N ASP A 234 11.78 3.50 13.60
CA ASP A 234 12.93 3.54 14.50
C ASP A 234 13.78 4.81 14.31
N ARG A 235 13.86 5.33 13.08
CA ARG A 235 14.59 6.56 12.79
C ARG A 235 13.77 7.81 13.10
N ALA A 236 12.46 7.79 12.86
CA ALA A 236 11.56 8.85 13.28
C ALA A 236 11.60 9.02 14.82
N GLU A 237 11.63 7.91 15.56
CA GLU A 237 11.76 7.95 17.02
C GLU A 237 13.11 8.53 17.47
N ARG A 238 14.22 8.14 16.81
CA ARG A 238 15.55 8.73 17.10
C ARG A 238 15.59 10.22 16.81
N ALA A 239 14.94 10.67 15.74
CA ALA A 239 14.80 12.08 15.40
C ALA A 239 14.03 12.84 16.48
N GLU A 240 12.96 12.25 16.99
CA GLU A 240 12.16 12.82 18.08
C GLU A 240 12.92 12.89 19.41
N HIS A 241 13.68 11.86 19.76
CA HIS A 241 14.56 11.86 20.94
C HIS A 241 15.71 12.86 20.81
N ALA A 242 16.30 13.02 19.62
CA ALA A 242 17.29 14.07 19.36
C ALA A 242 16.68 15.46 19.55
N ARG A 243 15.48 15.69 19.00
CA ARG A 243 14.74 16.95 19.15
C ARG A 243 14.38 17.26 20.60
N SER A 244 13.95 16.24 21.36
CA SER A 244 13.59 16.41 22.78
C SER A 244 14.81 16.75 23.63
N ARG A 245 15.99 16.21 23.30
CA ARG A 245 17.26 16.57 23.95
C ARG A 245 17.71 17.99 23.61
N ALA A 246 17.58 18.40 22.35
CA ALA A 246 17.88 19.78 21.93
C ALA A 246 16.95 20.80 22.62
N GLY A 247 15.64 20.51 22.67
CA GLY A 247 14.65 21.39 23.32
C GLY A 247 14.81 21.57 24.84
N GLY A 248 15.56 20.69 25.51
CA GLY A 248 15.95 20.83 26.91
C GLY A 248 16.97 21.94 27.16
N LEU A 249 17.72 22.36 26.13
CA LEU A 249 18.72 23.44 26.18
C LEU A 249 18.02 24.80 25.98
N ARG A 250 17.07 25.11 26.86
CA ARG A 250 16.35 26.40 26.93
C ARG A 250 17.33 27.54 27.24
N GLY A 251 18.01 28.07 26.22
CA GLY A 251 18.90 29.22 26.37
C GLY A 251 19.78 29.58 25.17
N GLN A 252 19.86 28.73 24.14
CA GLN A 252 20.65 29.01 22.93
C GLN A 252 19.81 29.58 21.76
N PRO A 253 20.45 30.31 20.83
CA PRO A 253 19.78 30.97 19.72
C PRO A 253 19.07 29.99 18.79
N PHE A 254 17.84 30.36 18.41
CA PHE A 254 16.82 29.59 17.68
C PHE A 254 17.27 29.01 16.31
N SER A 255 18.28 29.60 15.67
CA SER A 255 18.69 29.23 14.31
C SER A 255 19.39 27.87 14.22
N GLY A 256 20.11 27.45 15.27
CA GLY A 256 20.78 26.14 15.30
C GLY A 256 19.80 24.98 15.39
N ASP A 257 18.83 25.08 16.31
CA ASP A 257 17.84 24.04 16.57
C ASP A 257 16.89 23.82 15.38
N LEU A 258 16.49 24.90 14.70
CA LEU A 258 15.61 24.79 13.54
C LEU A 258 16.30 24.10 12.36
N ARG A 259 17.58 24.41 12.12
CA ARG A 259 18.42 23.75 11.12
C ARG A 259 18.49 22.24 11.37
N GLU A 260 18.76 21.85 12.61
CA GLU A 260 18.88 20.44 12.97
C GLU A 260 17.54 19.71 12.77
N VAL A 261 16.42 20.29 13.20
CA VAL A 261 15.09 19.71 13.02
C VAL A 261 14.72 19.57 11.54
N VAL A 262 14.96 20.60 10.73
CA VAL A 262 14.64 20.55 9.29
C VAL A 262 15.54 19.56 8.57
N SER A 263 16.85 19.54 8.86
CA SER A 263 17.78 18.57 8.29
C SER A 263 17.39 17.13 8.63
N CYS A 264 16.89 16.89 9.84
CA CYS A 264 16.45 15.59 10.29
C CYS A 264 15.16 15.15 9.56
N GLN A 265 14.19 16.05 9.39
CA GLN A 265 12.98 15.77 8.61
C GLN A 265 13.29 15.50 7.14
N VAL A 266 14.18 16.27 6.55
CA VAL A 266 14.66 16.07 5.18
C VAL A 266 15.32 14.69 5.03
N ALA A 267 16.18 14.30 5.97
CA ALA A 267 16.82 12.98 5.97
C ALA A 267 15.80 11.83 6.07
N LEU A 268 14.77 11.96 6.91
CA LEU A 268 13.69 10.99 7.01
C LEU A 268 12.90 10.86 5.69
N LEU A 269 12.61 11.99 5.03
CA LEU A 269 11.89 11.99 3.75
C LEU A 269 12.72 11.34 2.64
N GLN A 270 14.01 11.64 2.55
CA GLN A 270 14.91 11.01 1.59
C GLN A 270 15.00 9.50 1.79
N GLU A 271 15.09 9.06 3.04
CA GLU A 271 15.12 7.63 3.35
C GLU A 271 13.81 6.92 3.02
N ALA A 272 12.66 7.57 3.25
CA ALA A 272 11.37 7.02 2.84
C ALA A 272 11.35 6.77 1.32
N VAL A 273 11.83 7.73 0.52
CA VAL A 273 11.96 7.57 -0.94
C VAL A 273 12.91 6.42 -1.28
N LEU A 274 14.07 6.32 -0.62
CA LEU A 274 15.03 5.24 -0.86
C LEU A 274 14.46 3.86 -0.54
N ILE A 275 13.72 3.73 0.56
CA ILE A 275 13.06 2.48 0.94
C ILE A 275 11.99 2.12 -0.08
N GLU A 276 11.17 3.08 -0.50
CA GLU A 276 10.16 2.83 -1.51
C GLU A 276 10.77 2.41 -2.85
N ASP A 277 11.85 3.07 -3.28
CA ASP A 277 12.57 2.72 -4.49
C ASP A 277 13.16 1.31 -4.40
N SER A 278 13.76 0.97 -3.25
CA SER A 278 14.28 -0.39 -3.00
C SER A 278 13.19 -1.47 -3.07
N VAL A 279 11.96 -1.16 -2.66
CA VAL A 279 10.81 -2.07 -2.77
C VAL A 279 10.38 -2.21 -4.22
N LYS A 280 10.35 -1.13 -4.99
CA LYS A 280 9.96 -1.14 -6.40
C LYS A 280 10.97 -1.83 -7.31
N GLU A 281 12.25 -1.64 -7.05
CA GLU A 281 13.33 -2.31 -7.78
C GLU A 281 13.50 -3.76 -7.33
N SER A 282 12.83 -4.18 -6.26
CA SER A 282 12.94 -5.54 -5.78
C SER A 282 12.47 -6.56 -6.82
N LEU A 283 13.20 -7.68 -6.90
CA LEU A 283 12.84 -8.82 -7.72
C LEU A 283 11.41 -9.33 -7.41
N TRP A 284 10.97 -9.20 -6.16
CA TRP A 284 9.61 -9.58 -5.73
C TRP A 284 8.53 -8.70 -6.35
N PHE A 285 8.76 -7.39 -6.45
CA PHE A 285 7.82 -6.49 -7.12
C PHE A 285 7.66 -6.85 -8.61
N HIS A 286 8.78 -7.14 -9.28
CA HIS A 286 8.74 -7.62 -10.67
C HIS A 286 8.07 -8.99 -10.81
N ALA A 287 8.30 -9.92 -9.89
CA ALA A 287 7.66 -11.23 -9.87
C ALA A 287 6.14 -11.12 -9.68
N ILE A 288 5.66 -10.25 -8.78
CA ILE A 288 4.22 -10.01 -8.59
C ILE A 288 3.61 -9.39 -9.84
N GLY A 289 4.24 -8.36 -10.42
CA GLY A 289 3.74 -7.71 -11.63
C GLY A 289 3.65 -8.66 -12.83
N ALA A 290 4.73 -9.37 -13.13
CA ALA A 290 4.77 -10.37 -14.21
C ALA A 290 3.82 -11.55 -13.94
N GLY A 291 3.82 -12.08 -12.71
CA GLY A 291 2.92 -13.17 -12.31
C GLY A 291 1.45 -12.77 -12.40
N THR A 292 1.10 -11.53 -12.04
CA THR A 292 -0.28 -11.02 -12.19
C THR A 292 -0.65 -10.82 -13.66
N ALA A 293 0.29 -10.43 -14.52
CA ALA A 293 0.05 -10.36 -15.97
C ALA A 293 -0.22 -11.77 -16.55
N ILE A 294 0.56 -12.78 -16.15
CA ILE A 294 0.31 -14.19 -16.51
C ILE A 294 -1.01 -14.68 -15.90
N TRP A 295 -1.38 -14.20 -14.71
CA TRP A 295 -2.65 -14.53 -14.09
C TRP A 295 -3.83 -14.02 -14.92
N LEU A 296 -3.74 -12.82 -15.49
CA LEU A 296 -4.77 -12.27 -16.37
C LEU A 296 -4.95 -13.11 -17.64
N THR A 297 -3.85 -13.59 -18.24
CA THR A 297 -3.94 -14.48 -19.41
C THR A 297 -4.49 -15.86 -19.03
N MET A 298 -4.12 -16.39 -17.86
CA MET A 298 -4.74 -17.60 -17.29
C MET A 298 -6.22 -17.40 -16.97
N GLY A 299 -6.63 -16.20 -16.56
CA GLY A 299 -8.04 -15.83 -16.37
C GLY A 299 -8.83 -15.91 -17.67
N ALA A 300 -8.29 -15.39 -18.77
CA ALA A 300 -8.89 -15.54 -20.09
C ALA A 300 -9.02 -17.02 -20.50
N TRP A 301 -7.97 -17.83 -20.28
CA TRP A 301 -8.02 -19.27 -20.52
C TRP A 301 -9.08 -19.96 -19.64
N THR A 302 -9.18 -19.59 -18.36
CA THR A 302 -10.20 -20.11 -17.43
C THR A 302 -11.61 -19.81 -17.95
N ASN A 303 -11.85 -18.57 -18.41
CA ASN A 303 -13.13 -18.17 -18.97
C ASN A 303 -13.46 -18.99 -20.23
N SER A 304 -12.49 -19.21 -21.13
CA SER A 304 -12.70 -20.05 -22.31
C SER A 304 -13.05 -21.51 -21.96
N LEU A 305 -12.40 -22.09 -20.94
CA LEU A 305 -12.71 -23.44 -20.48
C LEU A 305 -14.10 -23.52 -19.83
N VAL A 306 -14.42 -22.57 -18.94
CA VAL A 306 -15.69 -22.58 -18.21
C VAL A 306 -16.87 -22.27 -19.12
N LEU A 307 -16.78 -21.23 -19.96
CA LEU A 307 -17.84 -20.85 -20.89
C LEU A 307 -17.99 -21.88 -22.01
N GLY A 308 -16.89 -22.40 -22.55
CA GLY A 308 -16.92 -23.31 -23.70
C GLY A 308 -17.33 -24.74 -23.34
N TRP A 309 -16.93 -25.24 -22.18
CA TRP A 309 -17.09 -26.66 -21.82
C TRP A 309 -17.92 -26.88 -20.56
N ALA A 310 -17.79 -26.02 -19.54
CA ALA A 310 -18.42 -26.27 -18.25
C ALA A 310 -19.86 -25.75 -18.14
N LEU A 311 -20.26 -24.79 -18.97
CA LEU A 311 -21.60 -24.18 -18.96
C LEU A 311 -22.51 -24.63 -20.12
N VAL A 312 -21.94 -25.17 -21.21
CA VAL A 312 -22.75 -25.66 -22.32
C VAL A 312 -23.39 -26.99 -21.91
N PRO A 313 -24.73 -27.08 -21.81
CA PRO A 313 -25.38 -28.33 -21.47
C PRO A 313 -25.15 -29.38 -22.57
N GLY A 314 -24.87 -30.62 -22.17
CA GLY A 314 -24.74 -31.76 -23.09
C GLY A 314 -23.35 -32.01 -23.68
N THR A 315 -22.35 -31.20 -23.38
CA THR A 315 -20.97 -31.41 -23.88
C THR A 315 -20.13 -32.35 -23.03
N VAL A 316 -20.35 -32.35 -21.70
CA VAL A 316 -19.57 -33.14 -20.74
C VAL A 316 -20.48 -33.81 -19.73
N ALA A 317 -20.29 -35.12 -19.54
CA ALA A 317 -21.01 -35.89 -18.55
C ALA A 317 -20.20 -36.02 -17.26
N PHE A 318 -20.71 -35.47 -16.15
CA PHE A 318 -20.03 -35.49 -14.83
C PHE A 318 -20.49 -36.65 -13.92
N ARG A 319 -21.59 -37.34 -14.25
CA ARG A 319 -22.10 -38.46 -13.45
C ARG A 319 -21.36 -39.74 -13.81
N ALA A 320 -20.91 -40.49 -12.81
CA ALA A 320 -20.26 -41.79 -13.02
C ALA A 320 -21.13 -42.78 -13.82
N SER A 321 -22.46 -42.71 -13.65
CA SER A 321 -23.41 -43.53 -14.41
C SER A 321 -23.39 -43.26 -15.92
N ALA A 322 -22.92 -42.09 -16.35
CA ALA A 322 -22.81 -41.73 -17.75
C ALA A 322 -21.52 -42.25 -18.40
N ALA A 323 -20.55 -42.73 -17.61
CA ALA A 323 -19.31 -43.29 -18.13
C ALA A 323 -19.57 -44.50 -19.05
N ALA A 324 -20.59 -45.30 -18.76
CA ALA A 324 -20.95 -46.47 -19.57
C ALA A 324 -21.66 -46.12 -20.90
N VAL A 325 -22.23 -44.91 -21.00
CA VAL A 325 -23.05 -44.51 -22.17
C VAL A 325 -22.29 -43.55 -23.08
N ALA A 326 -21.34 -42.78 -22.53
CA ALA A 326 -20.60 -41.75 -23.25
C ALA A 326 -19.11 -41.80 -22.88
N GLU A 327 -18.44 -42.92 -23.18
CA GLU A 327 -17.03 -43.16 -22.84
C GLU A 327 -16.09 -42.02 -23.27
N GLY A 328 -16.36 -41.39 -24.42
CA GLY A 328 -15.55 -40.28 -24.95
C GLY A 328 -15.83 -38.89 -24.33
N GLN A 329 -16.95 -38.70 -23.64
CA GLN A 329 -17.38 -37.39 -23.12
C GLN A 329 -17.43 -37.34 -21.58
N TYR A 330 -17.08 -38.43 -20.92
CA TYR A 330 -17.05 -38.49 -19.46
C TYR A 330 -15.88 -37.67 -18.89
N CYS A 331 -16.17 -36.88 -17.85
CA CYS A 331 -15.14 -36.23 -17.04
C CYS A 331 -15.39 -36.53 -15.56
N GLY A 332 -14.50 -37.35 -14.97
CA GLY A 332 -14.51 -37.67 -13.55
C GLY A 332 -13.88 -36.61 -12.65
N ALA A 333 -13.21 -35.61 -13.23
CA ALA A 333 -12.49 -34.55 -12.53
C ALA A 333 -13.41 -33.40 -12.06
N TRP A 334 -14.45 -33.74 -11.28
CA TRP A 334 -15.48 -32.80 -10.85
C TRP A 334 -14.94 -31.69 -9.93
N ALA A 335 -13.92 -31.99 -9.10
CA ALA A 335 -13.33 -31.01 -8.18
C ALA A 335 -12.54 -29.95 -8.96
N THR A 336 -11.87 -30.36 -10.03
CA THR A 336 -11.15 -29.48 -10.96
C THR A 336 -12.12 -28.55 -11.70
N VAL A 337 -13.26 -29.06 -12.15
CA VAL A 337 -14.31 -28.26 -12.81
C VAL A 337 -14.94 -27.26 -11.84
N LEU A 338 -15.23 -27.67 -10.61
CA LEU A 338 -15.70 -26.76 -9.57
C LEU A 338 -14.67 -25.67 -9.29
N THR A 339 -13.40 -26.03 -9.18
CA THR A 339 -12.29 -25.10 -8.97
C THR A 339 -12.18 -24.08 -10.10
N ALA A 340 -12.32 -24.50 -11.36
CA ALA A 340 -12.34 -23.58 -12.50
C ALA A 340 -13.53 -22.61 -12.46
N ARG A 341 -14.72 -23.08 -12.07
CA ARG A 341 -15.89 -22.21 -11.91
C ARG A 341 -15.68 -21.17 -10.81
N VAL A 342 -15.20 -21.59 -9.64
CA VAL A 342 -14.89 -20.66 -8.53
C VAL A 342 -13.80 -19.68 -8.95
N SER A 343 -12.75 -20.14 -9.63
CA SER A 343 -11.68 -19.30 -10.17
C SER A 343 -12.20 -18.28 -11.19
N CYS A 344 -13.19 -18.64 -12.02
CA CYS A 344 -13.83 -17.74 -12.98
C CYS A 344 -14.52 -16.58 -12.26
N TYR A 345 -15.31 -16.87 -11.21
CA TYR A 345 -15.95 -15.83 -10.40
C TYR A 345 -14.94 -14.96 -9.65
N LEU A 346 -13.92 -15.58 -9.05
CA LEU A 346 -12.88 -14.86 -8.32
C LEU A 346 -12.07 -13.94 -9.26
N GLY A 347 -11.74 -14.43 -10.46
CA GLY A 347 -11.08 -13.66 -11.50
C GLY A 347 -11.90 -12.46 -11.96
N ALA A 348 -13.22 -12.62 -12.11
CA ALA A 348 -14.11 -11.51 -12.49
C ALA A 348 -14.19 -10.43 -11.41
N ILE A 349 -14.35 -10.81 -10.13
CA ILE A 349 -14.42 -9.87 -9.00
C ILE A 349 -13.11 -9.06 -8.88
N LEU A 350 -11.97 -9.71 -9.11
CA LEU A 350 -10.64 -9.11 -8.91
C LEU A 350 -10.03 -8.54 -10.20
N LEU A 351 -10.75 -8.55 -11.31
CA LEU A 351 -10.24 -8.14 -12.61
C LEU A 351 -9.66 -6.71 -12.56
N LEU A 352 -10.44 -5.77 -12.02
CA LEU A 352 -10.04 -4.35 -11.95
C LEU A 352 -8.79 -4.16 -11.08
N VAL A 353 -8.71 -4.84 -9.93
CA VAL A 353 -7.55 -4.77 -9.03
C VAL A 353 -6.29 -5.31 -9.73
N ASN A 354 -6.41 -6.47 -10.38
CA ASN A 354 -5.28 -7.08 -11.10
C ASN A 354 -4.82 -6.22 -12.29
N VAL A 355 -5.76 -5.63 -13.04
CA VAL A 355 -5.44 -4.69 -14.13
C VAL A 355 -4.70 -3.46 -13.60
N MET A 356 -5.14 -2.87 -12.48
CA MET A 356 -4.43 -1.73 -11.87
C MET A 356 -3.02 -2.09 -11.42
N ILE A 357 -2.81 -3.28 -10.85
CA ILE A 357 -1.50 -3.76 -10.42
C ILE A 357 -0.57 -3.92 -11.63
N VAL A 358 -1.04 -4.56 -12.69
CA VAL A 358 -0.27 -4.74 -13.93
C VAL A 358 0.00 -3.40 -14.61
N ALA A 359 -0.97 -2.50 -14.65
CA ALA A 359 -0.79 -1.16 -15.20
C ALA A 359 0.26 -0.36 -14.41
N LYS A 360 0.19 -0.36 -13.07
CA LYS A 360 1.19 0.29 -12.20
C LYS A 360 2.59 -0.30 -12.43
N TRP A 361 2.69 -1.62 -12.54
CA TRP A 361 3.94 -2.32 -12.83
C TRP A 361 4.49 -1.97 -14.22
N ALA A 362 3.64 -2.00 -15.25
CA ALA A 362 4.01 -1.62 -16.61
C ALA A 362 4.46 -0.16 -16.68
N CYS A 363 3.75 0.78 -16.05
CA CYS A 363 4.18 2.17 -15.94
C CYS A 363 5.56 2.28 -15.29
N THR A 364 5.82 1.50 -14.23
CA THR A 364 7.14 1.47 -13.59
C THR A 364 8.22 0.98 -14.54
N LEU A 365 7.95 -0.05 -15.35
CA LEU A 365 8.88 -0.51 -16.39
C LEU A 365 9.13 0.55 -17.47
N PHE A 366 8.09 1.24 -17.93
CA PHE A 366 8.22 2.31 -18.90
C PHE A 366 9.02 3.49 -18.36
N PHE A 367 8.77 3.93 -17.11
CA PHE A 367 9.52 5.03 -16.50
C PHE A 367 11.01 4.74 -16.31
N ARG A 368 11.43 3.47 -16.27
CA ARG A 368 12.86 3.09 -16.26
C ARG A 368 13.53 3.25 -17.62
N SER A 369 12.76 3.29 -18.70
CA SER A 369 13.30 3.45 -20.04
C SER A 369 13.62 4.93 -20.30
N LYS A 370 14.89 5.22 -20.62
CA LYS A 370 15.36 6.60 -20.86
C LYS A 370 14.52 7.32 -21.92
N TRP A 371 14.23 6.64 -23.02
CA TRP A 371 13.44 7.20 -24.12
C TRP A 371 12.04 7.65 -23.67
N PHE A 372 11.38 6.89 -22.79
CA PHE A 372 10.06 7.24 -22.30
C PHE A 372 10.12 8.37 -21.28
N ALA A 373 11.11 8.33 -20.37
CA ALA A 373 11.34 9.43 -19.45
C ALA A 373 11.59 10.75 -20.19
N ASP A 374 12.47 10.74 -21.19
CA ASP A 374 12.77 11.90 -22.03
C ASP A 374 11.54 12.39 -22.81
N ALA A 375 10.72 11.46 -23.33
CA ALA A 375 9.49 11.79 -24.03
C ALA A 375 8.44 12.43 -23.10
N VAL A 376 8.26 11.91 -21.88
CA VAL A 376 7.30 12.44 -20.91
C VAL A 376 7.76 13.80 -20.38
N VAL A 377 9.06 13.98 -20.10
CA VAL A 377 9.63 15.30 -19.74
C VAL A 377 9.51 16.28 -20.90
N GLY A 378 9.78 15.84 -22.12
CA GLY A 378 9.61 16.67 -23.32
C GLY A 378 8.16 17.10 -23.53
N ALA A 379 7.20 16.21 -23.29
CA ALA A 379 5.78 16.55 -23.33
C ALA A 379 5.37 17.52 -22.22
N ALA A 380 5.92 17.37 -21.01
CA ALA A 380 5.69 18.29 -19.90
C ALA A 380 6.26 19.68 -20.19
N ARG A 381 7.51 19.76 -20.68
CA ARG A 381 8.12 21.02 -21.14
C ARG A 381 7.26 21.75 -22.16
N LYS A 382 6.78 21.04 -23.18
CA LYS A 382 5.86 21.59 -24.18
C LYS A 382 4.53 22.06 -23.60
N ALA A 383 4.05 21.45 -22.52
CA ALA A 383 2.82 21.87 -21.84
C ALA A 383 3.04 23.11 -20.94
N ASP A 384 4.28 23.35 -20.52
CA ASP A 384 4.68 24.55 -19.78
C ASP A 384 5.10 25.72 -20.70
N GLU A 385 5.45 25.44 -21.96
CA GLU A 385 5.67 26.46 -23.00
C GLU A 385 4.43 27.38 -23.11
N GLY A 386 4.59 28.67 -22.80
CA GLY A 386 3.53 29.67 -22.87
C GLY A 386 2.81 29.97 -21.54
N ARG A 387 3.17 29.32 -20.42
CA ARG A 387 2.64 29.63 -19.09
C ARG A 387 3.66 30.37 -18.23
N LEU A 388 3.37 31.64 -17.88
CA LEU A 388 3.86 32.52 -16.79
C LEU A 388 5.22 32.27 -16.07
N GLY A 389 6.18 31.57 -16.67
CA GLY A 389 7.57 31.46 -16.20
C GLY A 389 7.87 30.37 -15.16
N PHE A 390 6.89 29.55 -14.75
CA PHE A 390 7.15 28.42 -13.83
C PHE A 390 6.77 27.07 -14.47
N PRO A 391 7.73 26.13 -14.65
CA PRO A 391 7.49 24.84 -15.30
C PRO A 391 6.80 23.86 -14.34
N LEU A 392 5.53 24.13 -14.03
CA LEU A 392 4.74 23.35 -13.08
C LEU A 392 4.63 21.89 -13.52
N SER A 393 4.32 21.63 -14.79
CA SER A 393 4.07 20.27 -15.25
C SER A 393 5.33 19.41 -15.29
N GLU A 394 6.47 19.97 -15.75
CA GLU A 394 7.77 19.31 -15.68
C GLU A 394 8.12 18.96 -14.24
N PHE A 395 7.91 19.91 -13.32
CA PHE A 395 8.16 19.70 -11.90
C PHE A 395 7.28 18.58 -11.32
N PHE A 396 5.99 18.53 -11.63
CA PHE A 396 5.09 17.46 -11.18
C PHE A 396 5.46 16.10 -11.77
N VAL A 397 5.80 16.05 -13.05
CA VAL A 397 6.24 14.82 -13.72
C VAL A 397 7.53 14.31 -13.08
N ASN A 398 8.51 15.18 -12.87
CA ASN A 398 9.78 14.82 -12.23
C ASN A 398 9.58 14.36 -10.79
N ALA A 399 8.71 15.02 -10.03
CA ALA A 399 8.41 14.68 -8.64
C ALA A 399 7.61 13.38 -8.48
N PHE A 400 6.55 13.17 -9.26
CA PHE A 400 5.60 12.08 -9.01
C PHE A 400 5.76 10.88 -9.96
N LEU A 401 6.14 11.11 -11.21
CA LEU A 401 6.29 10.04 -12.21
C LEU A 401 7.72 9.50 -12.24
N LEU A 402 8.71 10.39 -12.40
CA LEU A 402 10.12 10.01 -12.43
C LEU A 402 10.74 9.92 -11.03
N ARG A 403 10.06 10.48 -10.02
CA ARG A 403 10.38 10.41 -8.58
C ARG A 403 11.82 10.79 -8.25
N GLY A 404 12.34 11.76 -9.00
CA GLY A 404 13.72 12.19 -8.85
C GLY A 404 14.73 11.07 -9.10
N SER A 405 14.43 9.99 -9.84
CA SER A 405 15.45 8.98 -10.20
C SER A 405 16.62 9.60 -10.98
N ALA A 406 16.39 10.70 -11.71
CA ALA A 406 17.43 11.51 -12.32
C ALA A 406 18.23 12.33 -11.29
N ASP A 407 17.56 12.89 -10.28
CA ASP A 407 18.15 13.79 -9.28
C ASP A 407 18.80 13.03 -8.10
N THR A 408 18.26 11.88 -7.72
CA THR A 408 18.75 11.03 -6.62
C THR A 408 20.08 10.38 -6.98
N LEU A 409 20.32 10.12 -8.27
CA LEU A 409 21.61 9.67 -8.79
C LEU A 409 22.67 10.77 -8.68
N GLN A 410 22.32 12.02 -8.96
CA GLN A 410 23.21 13.16 -8.73
C GLN A 410 23.43 13.42 -7.23
N ALA A 411 22.40 13.29 -6.40
CA ALA A 411 22.52 13.43 -4.95
C ALA A 411 23.40 12.35 -4.31
N LYS A 412 23.36 11.10 -4.81
CA LYS A 412 24.26 10.01 -4.38
C LYS A 412 25.72 10.22 -4.80
N LEU A 413 25.98 11.05 -5.81
CA LEU A 413 27.32 11.37 -6.31
C LEU A 413 27.90 12.66 -5.70
N GLY A 414 27.05 13.46 -5.01
CA GLY A 414 27.44 14.71 -4.36
C GLY A 414 27.80 14.59 -2.87
N VAL A 415 27.69 13.39 -2.30
CA VAL A 415 28.22 13.00 -0.98
C VAL A 415 29.42 12.11 -1.23
#